data_AF-A0A1J5MTX0-F1
#
_entry.id   AF-A0A1J5MTX0-F1
#
_cell.length_a   1.000
_cell.length_b   1.000
_cell.length_c   1.000
_cell.angle_alpha   90.00
_cell.angle_beta   90.00
_cell.angle_gamma   90.00
#
_symmetry.space_group_name_H-M   'P 1'
#
loop_
_entity.id
_entity.type
_entity.pdbx_description
1 polymer ?
#
loop_
_entity_poly.entity_id
_entity_poly.type
_entity_poly.pdbx_seq_one_letter_code
_entity_poly.pdbx_strand_id
1 'polypeptide(L)'
;MNDSKRRKKKAEWTRNMLLLLAAAAVIAIFFNLDLMRKGESVFSNTAAKKLKFSGGLGRRDYSGREIERMLGYIRARNELFQEVRVQTSPQDQYKAVTSDSDVIFELYVVMTDGFTISTPARRVPRRDLVTVLLNKLDKDLRAYQKLKEEGRNPSSMINIM
;
A
#
# COMPACT_ATOMS: atom_id res chain seq x y z
N MET A 1 -19.64 -39.10 -54.86
CA MET A 1 -19.03 -37.77 -55.10
C MET A 1 -19.37 -36.71 -54.02
N ASN A 2 -19.59 -37.10 -52.75
CA ASN A 2 -20.07 -36.19 -51.68
C ASN A 2 -19.15 -36.07 -50.44
N ASP A 3 -18.16 -36.95 -50.26
CA ASP A 3 -17.30 -36.93 -49.05
C ASP A 3 -16.18 -35.88 -49.10
N SER A 4 -15.68 -35.52 -50.28
CA SER A 4 -14.61 -34.54 -50.43
C SER A 4 -15.05 -33.11 -50.08
N LYS A 5 -16.31 -32.73 -50.38
CA LYS A 5 -16.90 -31.44 -50.00
C LYS A 5 -17.16 -31.34 -48.49
N ARG A 6 -17.56 -32.44 -47.83
CA ARG A 6 -17.76 -32.49 -46.36
C ARG A 6 -16.44 -32.41 -45.60
N ARG A 7 -15.36 -33.04 -46.07
CA ARG A 7 -14.03 -32.95 -45.46
C ARG A 7 -13.43 -31.54 -45.56
N LYS A 8 -13.59 -30.84 -46.70
CA LYS A 8 -13.13 -29.45 -46.85
C LYS A 8 -13.84 -28.48 -45.89
N LYS A 9 -15.17 -28.58 -45.76
CA LYS A 9 -15.93 -27.77 -44.78
C LYS A 9 -15.54 -28.04 -43.32
N LYS A 10 -15.29 -29.30 -42.96
CA LYS A 10 -14.79 -29.64 -41.61
C LYS A 10 -13.38 -29.08 -41.37
N ALA A 11 -12.49 -29.19 -42.35
CA ALA A 11 -11.13 -28.68 -42.23
C ALA A 11 -11.08 -27.14 -42.09
N GLU A 12 -11.93 -26.42 -42.83
CA GLU A 12 -12.06 -24.96 -42.71
C GLU A 12 -12.64 -24.54 -41.34
N TRP A 13 -13.64 -25.26 -40.84
CA TRP A 13 -14.22 -25.00 -39.53
C TRP A 13 -13.22 -25.27 -38.40
N THR A 14 -12.48 -26.38 -38.47
CA THR A 14 -11.42 -26.70 -37.49
C THR A 14 -10.28 -25.67 -37.54
N ARG A 15 -9.91 -25.18 -38.74
CA ARG A 15 -8.90 -24.13 -38.89
C ARG A 15 -9.35 -22.80 -38.27
N ASN A 16 -10.59 -22.39 -38.51
CA ASN A 16 -11.14 -21.17 -37.91
C ASN A 16 -11.25 -21.28 -36.39
N MET A 17 -11.65 -22.45 -35.87
CA MET A 17 -11.71 -22.71 -34.43
C MET A 17 -10.31 -22.63 -33.79
N LEU A 18 -9.30 -23.23 -34.42
CA LEU A 18 -7.90 -23.16 -33.95
C LEU A 18 -7.36 -21.73 -33.95
N LEU A 19 -7.69 -20.93 -34.96
CA LEU A 19 -7.30 -19.52 -35.00
C LEU A 19 -7.96 -18.70 -33.88
N LEU A 20 -9.22 -18.97 -33.58
CA LEU A 20 -9.95 -18.34 -32.48
C LEU A 20 -9.34 -18.70 -31.11
N LEU A 21 -9.01 -19.97 -30.91
CA LEU A 21 -8.34 -20.44 -29.69
C LEU A 21 -6.93 -19.85 -29.55
N ALA A 22 -6.16 -19.76 -30.63
CA ALA A 22 -4.85 -19.13 -30.61
C ALA A 22 -4.94 -17.63 -30.28
N ALA A 23 -5.91 -16.91 -30.86
CA ALA A 23 -6.16 -15.51 -30.53
C ALA A 23 -6.55 -15.33 -29.06
N ALA A 24 -7.43 -16.18 -28.53
CA ALA A 24 -7.82 -16.15 -27.11
C ALA A 24 -6.63 -16.45 -26.18
N ALA A 25 -5.75 -17.39 -26.54
CA ALA A 25 -4.54 -17.70 -25.78
C ALA A 25 -3.54 -16.54 -25.78
N VAL A 26 -3.33 -15.88 -26.93
CA VAL A 26 -2.46 -14.70 -27.01
C VAL A 26 -3.02 -13.56 -26.15
N ILE A 27 -4.34 -13.32 -26.20
CA ILE A 27 -5.00 -12.32 -25.35
C ILE A 27 -4.82 -12.67 -23.86
N ALA A 28 -5.03 -13.93 -23.47
CA ALA A 28 -4.86 -14.38 -22.09
C ALA A 28 -3.41 -14.25 -21.58
N ILE A 29 -2.42 -14.52 -22.42
CA ILE A 29 -0.99 -14.32 -22.12
C ILE A 29 -0.69 -12.82 -21.98
N PHE A 30 -1.21 -11.98 -22.88
CA PHE A 30 -1.06 -10.53 -22.79
C PHE A 30 -1.69 -9.97 -21.51
N PHE A 31 -2.89 -10.43 -21.12
CA PHE A 31 -3.52 -10.01 -19.86
C PHE A 31 -2.74 -10.47 -18.63
N ASN A 32 -2.21 -11.71 -18.61
CA ASN A 32 -1.37 -12.18 -17.51
C ASN A 32 -0.05 -11.41 -17.39
N LEU A 33 0.60 -11.11 -18.52
CA LEU A 33 1.85 -10.33 -18.53
C LEU A 33 1.61 -8.86 -18.16
N ASP A 34 0.50 -8.25 -18.61
CA ASP A 34 0.16 -6.87 -18.28
C ASP A 34 -0.31 -6.72 -16.81
N LEU A 35 -0.98 -7.74 -16.24
CA LEU A 35 -1.26 -7.82 -14.80
C LEU A 35 0.03 -7.91 -13.97
N MET A 36 1.00 -8.74 -14.38
CA MET A 36 2.29 -8.84 -13.71
C MET A 36 3.13 -7.56 -13.82
N ARG A 37 3.07 -6.84 -14.96
CA ARG A 37 3.84 -5.60 -15.16
C ARG A 37 3.20 -4.36 -14.54
N LYS A 38 1.87 -4.30 -14.43
CA LYS A 38 1.14 -3.17 -13.80
C LYS A 38 0.92 -3.35 -12.30
N GLY A 39 1.00 -4.57 -11.78
CA GLY A 39 0.86 -4.88 -10.35
C GLY A 39 1.89 -4.20 -9.44
N GLU A 40 3.12 -3.95 -9.91
CA GLU A 40 4.10 -3.20 -9.10
C GLU A 40 3.96 -1.67 -9.23
N SER A 41 3.47 -1.16 -10.37
CA SER A 41 3.47 0.28 -10.68
C SER A 41 2.22 1.02 -10.20
N VAL A 42 1.03 0.41 -10.30
CA VAL A 42 -0.23 1.07 -9.89
C VAL A 42 -0.40 1.05 -8.36
N PHE A 43 0.04 -0.02 -7.70
CA PHE A 43 -0.02 -0.16 -6.25
C PHE A 43 1.09 0.62 -5.53
N SER A 44 2.29 0.75 -6.13
CA SER A 44 3.35 1.58 -5.56
C SER A 44 3.00 3.07 -5.62
N ASN A 45 2.41 3.54 -6.71
CA ASN A 45 2.04 4.95 -6.87
C ASN A 45 0.87 5.33 -5.95
N THR A 46 -0.06 4.41 -5.69
CA THR A 46 -1.19 4.65 -4.77
C THR A 46 -0.73 4.72 -3.32
N ALA A 47 0.08 3.76 -2.85
CA ALA A 47 0.61 3.79 -1.48
C ALA A 47 1.54 4.98 -1.25
N ALA A 48 2.36 5.35 -2.23
CA ALA A 48 3.26 6.49 -2.14
C ALA A 48 2.54 7.84 -2.00
N LYS A 49 1.33 7.98 -2.58
CA LYS A 49 0.48 9.17 -2.42
C LYS A 49 -0.18 9.25 -1.04
N LYS A 50 -0.39 8.11 -0.39
CA LYS A 50 -1.01 8.02 0.94
C LYS A 50 -0.04 8.33 2.06
N LEU A 51 1.24 7.98 1.91
CA LEU A 51 2.28 8.29 2.88
C LEU A 51 2.78 9.73 2.75
N LYS A 52 2.50 10.56 3.75
CA LYS A 52 2.93 11.95 3.84
C LYS A 52 3.88 12.14 5.02
N PHE A 53 4.83 13.04 4.85
CA PHE A 53 5.77 13.46 5.90
C PHE A 53 5.58 14.94 6.17
N SER A 54 5.57 15.32 7.45
CA SER A 54 5.47 16.72 7.88
C SER A 54 6.35 16.97 9.10
N GLY A 55 6.63 18.26 9.37
CA GLY A 55 7.47 18.70 10.48
C GLY A 55 8.94 18.82 10.09
N GLY A 56 9.83 18.51 11.04
CA GLY A 56 11.28 18.70 10.94
C GLY A 56 12.03 17.61 10.16
N LEU A 57 11.45 16.42 9.97
CA LEU A 57 12.01 15.40 9.06
C LEU A 57 11.05 15.17 7.90
N GLY A 58 11.52 15.48 6.70
CA GLY A 58 10.84 15.19 5.45
C GLY A 58 11.21 13.82 4.89
N ARG A 59 10.59 13.45 3.76
CA ARG A 59 10.84 12.16 3.10
C ARG A 59 12.32 11.90 2.78
N ARG A 60 13.10 12.95 2.53
CA ARG A 60 14.53 12.84 2.17
C ARG A 60 15.43 12.46 3.35
N ASP A 61 14.93 12.62 4.58
CA ASP A 61 15.65 12.29 5.81
C ASP A 61 15.52 10.81 6.21
N TYR A 62 14.82 10.03 5.38
CA TYR A 62 14.66 8.59 5.52
C TYR A 62 15.46 7.89 4.43
N SER A 63 16.11 6.79 4.81
CA SER A 63 16.75 5.90 3.85
C SER A 63 15.71 5.25 2.93
N GLY A 64 16.12 4.85 1.72
CA GLY A 64 15.23 4.15 0.79
C GLY A 64 14.62 2.87 1.39
N ARG A 65 15.37 2.14 2.21
CA ARG A 65 14.88 0.94 2.92
C ARG A 65 13.79 1.26 3.95
N GLU A 66 13.94 2.36 4.68
CA GLU A 66 12.93 2.84 5.63
C GLU A 66 11.63 3.22 4.92
N ILE A 67 11.75 3.97 3.82
CA ILE A 67 10.60 4.36 3.00
C ILE A 67 9.90 3.12 2.45
N GLU A 68 10.63 2.16 1.87
CA GLU A 68 10.01 0.94 1.34
C GLU A 68 9.39 0.07 2.42
N ARG A 69 9.93 0.03 3.64
CA ARG A 69 9.27 -0.67 4.75
C ARG A 69 7.92 -0.03 5.09
N MET A 70 7.86 1.30 5.16
CA MET A 70 6.60 2.01 5.41
C MET A 70 5.60 1.84 4.26
N LEU A 71 6.07 1.98 3.01
CA LEU A 71 5.23 1.78 1.84
C LEU A 71 4.74 0.34 1.71
N GLY A 72 5.58 -0.65 2.00
CA GLY A 72 5.21 -2.07 1.99
C GLY A 72 4.07 -2.36 2.98
N TYR A 73 4.14 -1.78 4.18
CA TYR A 73 3.07 -1.90 5.17
C TYR A 73 1.74 -1.30 4.68
N ILE A 74 1.77 -0.09 4.12
CA ILE A 74 0.59 0.62 3.59
C ILE A 74 0.04 -0.11 2.37
N ARG A 75 0.90 -0.57 1.46
CA ARG A 75 0.55 -1.27 0.22
C ARG A 75 -0.21 -2.56 0.51
N ALA A 76 0.23 -3.33 1.51
CA ALA A 76 -0.44 -4.55 1.95
C ALA A 76 -1.87 -4.31 2.49
N ARG A 77 -2.22 -3.06 2.83
CA ARG A 77 -3.50 -2.66 3.44
C ARG A 77 -4.09 -1.44 2.72
N ASN A 78 -3.82 -1.33 1.42
CA ASN A 78 -4.10 -0.12 0.66
C ASN A 78 -5.58 0.28 0.71
N GLU A 79 -6.48 -0.69 0.78
CA GLU A 79 -7.93 -0.48 0.81
C GLU A 79 -8.43 0.18 2.10
N LEU A 80 -7.66 0.08 3.19
CA LEU A 80 -8.04 0.60 4.50
C LEU A 80 -7.62 2.06 4.69
N PHE A 81 -6.48 2.44 4.11
CA PHE A 81 -5.89 3.77 4.31
C PHE A 81 -6.29 4.74 3.22
N GLN A 82 -6.75 5.93 3.60
CA GLN A 82 -6.86 7.09 2.72
C GLN A 82 -5.60 7.98 2.82
N GLU A 83 -5.09 8.20 4.02
CA GLU A 83 -3.88 8.99 4.27
C GLU A 83 -3.15 8.47 5.52
N VAL A 84 -1.82 8.43 5.47
CA VAL A 84 -0.94 8.18 6.61
C VAL A 84 0.09 9.31 6.65
N ARG A 85 -0.08 10.22 7.59
CA ARG A 85 0.82 11.36 7.78
C ARG A 85 1.68 11.13 9.01
N VAL A 86 2.98 11.11 8.78
CA VAL A 86 4.03 11.03 9.80
C VAL A 86 4.53 12.43 10.08
N GLN A 87 4.20 12.95 11.26
CA GLN A 87 4.72 14.24 11.72
C GLN A 87 5.87 13.99 12.68
N THR A 88 7.02 14.59 12.41
CA THR A 88 8.22 14.40 13.24
C THR A 88 8.89 15.72 13.54
N SER A 89 9.54 15.82 14.68
CA SER A 89 10.32 16.98 15.08
C SER A 89 11.56 16.50 15.85
N PRO A 90 12.78 16.81 15.39
CA PRO A 90 13.98 16.62 16.19
C PRO A 90 13.83 17.39 17.51
N GLN A 91 14.22 16.77 18.62
CA GLN A 91 14.13 17.44 19.91
C GLN A 91 15.16 18.58 20.04
N ASP A 92 16.36 18.39 19.47
CA ASP A 92 17.39 19.42 19.37
C ASP A 92 17.48 19.88 17.91
N GLN A 93 16.90 21.04 17.61
CA GLN A 93 16.83 21.58 16.25
C GLN A 93 18.16 22.20 15.76
N TYR A 94 19.11 22.42 16.67
CA TYR A 94 20.38 23.09 16.35
C TYR A 94 21.51 22.10 16.02
N LYS A 95 21.28 20.80 16.21
CA LYS A 95 22.25 19.75 15.91
C LYS A 95 21.82 18.93 14.71
N ALA A 96 22.82 18.41 13.99
CA ALA A 96 22.57 17.42 12.95
C ALA A 96 21.88 16.19 13.54
N VAL A 97 20.87 15.69 12.84
CA VAL A 97 20.11 14.50 13.26
C VAL A 97 20.96 13.26 12.99
N THR A 98 21.31 12.55 14.05
CA THR A 98 22.07 11.30 14.04
C THR A 98 21.16 10.12 14.39
N SER A 99 21.69 8.90 14.34
CA SER A 99 20.96 7.68 14.75
C SER A 99 20.46 7.74 16.20
N ASP A 100 21.19 8.42 17.07
CA ASP A 100 20.92 8.49 18.51
C ASP A 100 20.20 9.78 18.92
N SER A 101 19.90 10.65 17.95
CA SER A 101 19.10 11.84 18.20
C SER A 101 17.67 11.45 18.57
N ASP A 102 17.16 12.06 19.63
CA ASP A 102 15.75 11.94 20.01
C ASP A 102 14.85 12.71 19.04
N VAL A 103 13.85 12.01 18.53
CA VAL A 103 12.83 12.53 17.63
C VAL A 103 11.48 12.37 18.30
N ILE A 104 10.71 13.46 18.31
CA ILE A 104 9.29 13.43 18.68
C ILE A 104 8.50 13.11 17.41
N PHE A 105 7.59 12.14 17.49
CA PHE A 105 6.71 11.79 16.38
C PHE A 105 5.24 11.76 16.79
N GLU A 106 4.39 12.04 15.81
CA GLU A 106 2.95 11.90 15.84
C GLU A 106 2.50 11.22 14.54
N LEU A 107 1.46 10.41 14.65
CA LEU A 107 0.83 9.74 13.51
C LEU A 107 -0.58 10.27 13.36
N TYR A 108 -0.92 10.68 12.14
CA TYR A 108 -2.27 11.03 11.74
C TYR A 108 -2.67 10.13 10.59
N VAL A 109 -3.70 9.32 10.80
CA VAL A 109 -4.19 8.35 9.83
C VAL A 109 -5.64 8.67 9.52
N VAL A 110 -5.96 8.70 8.24
CA VAL A 110 -7.33 8.78 7.74
C VAL A 110 -7.63 7.48 7.03
N MET A 111 -8.68 6.80 7.47
CA MET A 111 -9.18 5.57 6.88
C MET A 111 -10.11 5.88 5.71
N THR A 112 -10.34 4.91 4.82
CA THR A 112 -11.18 5.08 3.63
C THR A 112 -12.65 5.35 3.93
N ASP A 113 -13.13 4.98 5.12
CA ASP A 113 -14.48 5.29 5.61
C ASP A 113 -14.56 6.65 6.33
N GLY A 114 -13.47 7.42 6.33
CA GLY A 114 -13.37 8.71 7.02
C GLY A 114 -13.01 8.60 8.51
N PHE A 115 -12.81 7.40 9.05
CA PHE A 115 -12.34 7.26 10.43
C PHE A 115 -10.94 7.84 10.59
N THR A 116 -10.71 8.59 11.68
CA THR A 116 -9.42 9.23 11.93
C THR A 116 -8.74 8.67 13.16
N ILE A 117 -7.44 8.40 13.04
CA ILE A 117 -6.60 7.96 14.15
C ILE A 117 -5.52 9.00 14.35
N SER A 118 -5.38 9.49 15.57
CA SER A 118 -4.23 10.31 15.96
C SER A 118 -3.48 9.67 17.12
N THR A 119 -2.16 9.76 17.05
CA THR A 119 -1.26 9.32 18.12
C THR A 119 -0.72 10.56 18.84
N PRO A 120 -0.74 10.61 20.18
CA PRO A 120 -0.10 11.69 20.92
C PRO A 120 1.42 11.71 20.66
N ALA A 121 2.04 12.87 20.86
CA ALA A 121 3.48 13.04 20.69
C ALA A 121 4.28 12.02 21.52
N ARG A 122 5.15 11.27 20.85
CA ARG A 122 6.03 10.27 21.48
C ARG A 122 7.48 10.52 21.11
N ARG A 123 8.38 10.34 22.08
CA ARG A 123 9.83 10.45 21.88
C ARG A 123 10.44 9.10 21.60
N VAL A 124 11.27 9.02 20.56
CA VAL A 124 12.05 7.83 20.21
C VAL A 124 13.40 8.21 19.61
N PRO A 125 14.44 7.37 19.76
CA PRO A 125 15.68 7.52 19.01
C PRO A 125 15.42 7.42 17.50
N ARG A 126 16.12 8.22 16.70
CA ARG A 126 15.97 8.23 15.23
C ARG A 126 16.16 6.84 14.62
N ARG A 127 17.10 6.03 15.12
CA ARG A 127 17.34 4.66 14.66
C ARG A 127 16.13 3.72 14.80
N ASP A 128 15.28 3.96 15.79
CA ASP A 128 14.12 3.12 16.11
C ASP A 128 12.81 3.68 15.55
N LEU A 129 12.82 4.93 15.08
CA LEU A 129 11.66 5.69 14.64
C LEU A 129 10.73 4.90 13.72
N VAL A 130 11.24 4.34 12.62
CA VAL A 130 10.41 3.62 11.64
C VAL A 130 9.81 2.34 12.22
N THR A 131 10.56 1.61 13.04
CA THR A 131 10.05 0.41 13.70
C THR A 131 8.93 0.76 14.68
N VAL A 132 9.11 1.82 15.47
CA VAL A 132 8.07 2.27 16.42
C VAL A 132 6.83 2.81 15.70
N LEU A 133 7.00 3.59 14.62
CA LEU A 133 5.89 4.08 13.78
C LEU A 133 5.04 2.92 13.25
N LEU A 134 5.69 1.89 12.70
CA LEU A 134 5.00 0.72 12.15
C LEU A 134 4.30 -0.09 13.22
N ASN A 135 4.94 -0.34 14.36
CA ASN A 135 4.33 -1.05 15.48
C ASN A 135 3.10 -0.30 16.01
N LYS A 136 3.18 1.03 16.09
CA LYS A 136 2.06 1.87 16.52
C LYS A 136 0.92 1.82 15.51
N LEU A 137 1.22 1.97 14.22
CA LEU A 137 0.23 1.89 13.15
C LEU A 137 -0.47 0.53 13.12
N ASP A 138 0.24 -0.58 13.34
CA ASP A 138 -0.36 -1.92 13.42
C ASP A 138 -1.26 -2.07 14.64
N LYS A 139 -0.83 -1.58 15.81
CA LYS A 139 -1.66 -1.58 17.01
C LYS A 139 -2.95 -0.78 16.82
N ASP A 140 -2.86 0.41 16.25
CA ASP A 140 -4.01 1.28 16.03
C ASP A 140 -4.98 0.70 15.00
N LEU A 141 -4.44 0.07 13.95
CA LEU A 141 -5.26 -0.61 12.97
C LEU A 141 -6.02 -1.80 13.57
N ARG A 142 -5.37 -2.62 14.41
CA ARG A 142 -6.04 -3.72 15.10
C ARG A 142 -7.14 -3.22 16.03
N ALA A 143 -6.90 -2.12 16.73
CA ALA A 143 -7.92 -1.49 17.57
C ALA A 143 -9.11 -0.99 16.73
N TYR A 144 -8.85 -0.36 15.59
CA TYR A 144 -9.90 0.03 14.64
C TYR A 144 -10.70 -1.17 14.12
N GLN A 145 -10.03 -2.26 13.70
CA GLN A 145 -10.70 -3.47 13.22
C GLN A 145 -11.60 -4.07 14.30
N LYS A 146 -11.10 -4.15 15.54
CA LYS A 146 -11.89 -4.62 16.68
C LYS A 146 -13.13 -3.76 16.94
N LEU A 147 -13.01 -2.43 16.84
CA LEU A 147 -14.16 -1.53 16.99
C LEU A 147 -15.22 -1.76 15.91
N LYS A 148 -14.79 -2.04 14.67
CA LYS A 148 -15.70 -2.39 13.56
C LYS A 148 -16.39 -3.73 13.77
N GLU A 149 -15.66 -4.74 14.27
CA GLU A 149 -16.23 -6.04 14.64
C GLU A 149 -17.26 -5.92 15.75
N GLU A 150 -17.04 -5.03 16.72
CA GLU A 150 -17.99 -4.72 17.79
C GLU A 150 -19.21 -3.88 17.31
N GLY A 151 -19.28 -3.53 16.03
CA GLY A 151 -20.37 -2.72 15.45
C GLY A 151 -20.36 -1.26 15.91
N ARG A 152 -19.26 -0.79 16.51
CA ARG A 152 -19.12 0.60 16.95
C ARG A 152 -18.72 1.46 15.75
N ASN A 153 -19.37 2.61 15.60
CA ASN A 153 -19.06 3.61 14.57
C ASN A 153 -18.52 4.92 15.17
N PRO A 154 -17.39 4.91 15.90
CA PRO A 154 -16.73 6.14 16.28
C PRO A 154 -16.21 6.86 15.03
N SER A 155 -16.16 8.19 15.06
CA SER A 155 -15.59 9.01 13.97
C SER A 155 -14.07 9.23 14.11
N SER A 156 -13.53 9.05 15.33
CA SER A 156 -12.11 9.20 15.62
C SER A 156 -11.65 8.36 16.80
N MET A 157 -10.34 8.12 16.90
CA MET A 157 -9.68 7.51 18.06
C MET A 157 -8.33 8.15 18.32
N ILE A 158 -8.09 8.53 19.57
CA ILE A 158 -6.76 8.91 20.07
C ILE A 158 -6.22 7.72 20.87
N ASN A 159 -5.27 6.98 20.31
CA ASN A 159 -4.72 5.83 21.02
C ASN A 159 -3.49 6.22 21.84
N ILE A 160 -3.71 6.47 23.13
CA ILE A 160 -2.69 6.85 24.10
C ILE A 160 -1.76 5.69 24.53
N MET A 161 -2.15 4.43 24.29
CA MET A 161 -1.35 3.24 24.61
C MET A 161 -0.43 2.85 23.47
#